data_AF-A0A2V2YN63-F1
#
_entry.id   AF-A0A2V2YN63-F1
#
_cell.length_a   1.000
_cell.length_b   1.000
_cell.length_c   1.000
_cell.angle_alpha   90.00
_cell.angle_beta   90.00
_cell.angle_gamma   90.00
#
_symmetry.space_group_name_H-M   'P 1'
#
loop_
_entity.id
_entity.type
_entity.pdbx_description
1 polymer ?
#
loop_
_entity_poly.entity_id
_entity_poly.type
_entity_poly.pdbx_seq_one_letter_code
_entity_poly.pdbx_strand_id
1 'polypeptide(L)'
;MLVISWLLAAVAAVMYLKSGLQKLRNPYALQLVMSGYVSVPFRWIQTAAPIIITSEILTAVWLLVPFTRQVGVYAGIGLQLLFIILLTKNFGKTMEYGCGCFGLNQPQTIEGKHLYVNGMILTVLILLATLM
;
A
#
# COMPACT_ATOMS: atom_id res chain seq x y z
N MET A 1 5.36 5.56 26.01
CA MET A 1 4.37 4.86 25.18
C MET A 1 3.76 5.77 24.11
N LEU A 2 3.19 6.94 24.45
CA LEU A 2 2.58 7.86 23.47
C LEU A 2 3.55 8.38 22.38
N VAL A 3 4.76 8.83 22.74
CA VAL A 3 5.71 9.42 21.76
C VAL A 3 6.10 8.43 20.65
N ILE A 4 6.32 7.16 21.00
CA ILE A 4 6.70 6.11 20.05
C ILE A 4 5.54 5.81 19.08
N SER A 5 4.32 5.68 19.59
CA SER A 5 3.15 5.41 18.73
C SER A 5 2.85 6.56 17.77
N TRP A 6 3.07 7.81 18.20
CA TRP A 6 2.98 8.98 17.32
C TRP A 6 4.05 9.02 16.24
N LEU A 7 5.30 8.68 16.58
CA LEU A 7 6.38 8.59 15.59
C LEU A 7 6.11 7.50 14.55
N LEU A 8 5.71 6.30 14.99
CA LEU A 8 5.36 5.20 14.07
C LEU A 8 4.16 5.57 13.19
N ALA A 9 3.13 6.21 13.76
CA ALA A 9 1.95 6.67 13.01
C ALA A 9 2.33 7.71 11.96
N ALA A 10 3.18 8.68 12.31
CA ALA A 10 3.64 9.70 11.38
C ALA A 10 4.44 9.10 10.22
N VAL A 11 5.36 8.17 10.51
CA VAL A 11 6.14 7.48 9.48
C VAL A 11 5.23 6.68 8.55
N ALA A 12 4.33 5.85 9.09
CA ALA A 12 3.39 5.08 8.30
C ALA A 12 2.47 5.98 7.45
N ALA A 13 1.95 7.05 8.04
CA ALA A 13 1.09 8.02 7.35
C ALA A 13 1.82 8.69 6.18
N VAL A 14 3.08 9.11 6.35
CA VAL A 14 3.88 9.69 5.26
C VAL A 14 4.10 8.68 4.13
N MET A 15 4.35 7.42 4.45
CA MET A 15 4.52 6.36 3.44
C MET A 15 3.24 6.14 2.63
N TYR A 16 2.09 5.99 3.30
CA TYR A 16 0.79 5.83 2.64
C TYR A 16 0.41 7.08 1.83
N LEU A 17 0.64 8.27 2.37
CA LEU A 17 0.33 9.51 1.68
C LEU A 17 1.19 9.69 0.43
N LYS A 18 2.50 9.44 0.52
CA LYS A 18 3.41 9.51 -0.63
C LYS A 18 3.01 8.52 -1.72
N SER A 19 2.70 7.28 -1.34
CA SER A 19 2.28 6.24 -2.28
C SER A 19 0.93 6.57 -2.94
N GLY A 20 -0.06 6.95 -2.13
CA GLY A 20 -1.39 7.34 -2.59
C GLY A 20 -1.37 8.57 -3.50
N LEU A 21 -0.58 9.60 -3.16
CA LEU A 21 -0.41 10.79 -4.01
C LEU A 21 0.27 10.47 -5.35
N GLN A 22 1.25 9.57 -5.37
CA GLN A 22 1.89 9.14 -6.60
C GLN A 22 0.88 8.43 -7.53
N LYS A 23 -0.01 7.60 -6.98
CA LYS A 23 -1.07 6.93 -7.73
C LYS A 23 -2.21 7.86 -8.13
N LEU A 24 -2.54 8.83 -7.30
CA LEU A 24 -3.57 9.83 -7.60
C LEU A 24 -3.18 10.72 -8.80
N ARG A 25 -1.88 11.02 -8.95
CA ARG A 25 -1.37 11.79 -10.11
C ARG A 25 -1.53 11.06 -11.43
N ASN A 26 -1.53 9.72 -11.43
CA ASN A 26 -1.69 8.93 -12.63
C ASN A 26 -2.51 7.64 -12.33
N PRO A 27 -3.83 7.77 -12.16
CA PRO A 27 -4.68 6.63 -11.82
C PRO A 27 -4.76 5.60 -12.95
N TYR A 28 -4.56 6.04 -14.20
CA TYR A 28 -4.48 5.15 -15.36
C TYR A 28 -3.25 4.24 -15.29
N ALA A 29 -2.09 4.75 -14.88
CA ALA A 29 -0.90 3.92 -14.68
C ALA A 29 -1.13 2.81 -13.64
N LEU A 30 -1.90 3.07 -12.58
CA LEU A 30 -2.27 2.03 -11.62
C LEU A 30 -3.15 0.96 -12.27
N GLN A 31 -4.08 1.33 -13.15
CA GLN A 31 -4.90 0.37 -13.88
C GLN A 31 -4.04 -0.54 -14.78
N LEU A 32 -3.04 0.02 -15.48
CA LEU A 32 -2.10 -0.78 -16.27
C LEU A 32 -1.28 -1.72 -15.40
N VAL A 33 -0.75 -1.23 -14.28
CA VAL A 33 -0.06 -2.08 -13.31
C VAL A 33 -0.95 -3.22 -12.85
N MET A 34 -2.20 -2.94 -12.48
CA MET A 34 -3.19 -3.95 -12.07
C MET A 34 -3.49 -4.97 -13.17
N SER A 35 -3.48 -4.55 -14.44
CA SER A 35 -3.68 -5.47 -15.57
C SER A 35 -2.55 -6.49 -15.77
N GLY A 36 -1.35 -6.17 -15.27
CA GLY A 36 -0.21 -7.10 -15.27
C GLY A 36 -0.30 -8.19 -14.19
N TYR A 37 -1.16 -8.04 -13.18
CA TYR A 37 -1.34 -9.04 -12.14
C TYR A 37 -2.28 -10.16 -12.59
N VAL A 38 -1.77 -11.39 -12.62
CA VAL A 38 -2.53 -12.59 -13.07
C VAL A 38 -3.85 -12.80 -12.32
N SER A 39 -3.94 -12.36 -11.06
CA SER A 39 -5.11 -12.61 -10.20
C SER A 39 -6.20 -11.53 -10.28
N VAL A 40 -6.02 -10.46 -11.04
CA VAL A 40 -6.96 -9.33 -11.06
C VAL A 40 -7.76 -9.33 -12.38
N PRO A 41 -9.06 -9.68 -12.35
CA PRO A 41 -9.90 -9.65 -13.55
C PRO A 41 -10.12 -8.22 -14.04
N PHE A 42 -10.09 -8.02 -15.36
CA PHE A 42 -10.17 -6.69 -15.98
C PHE A 42 -11.38 -5.85 -15.53
N ARG A 43 -12.54 -6.51 -15.33
CA ARG A 43 -13.78 -5.86 -14.84
C ARG A 43 -13.62 -5.18 -13.48
N TRP A 44 -12.70 -5.65 -12.65
CA TRP A 44 -12.46 -5.12 -11.31
C TRP A 44 -11.40 -4.02 -11.31
N ILE A 45 -10.59 -3.88 -12.36
CA ILE A 45 -9.48 -2.91 -12.40
C ILE A 45 -9.99 -1.48 -12.33
N GLN A 46 -11.04 -1.17 -13.10
CA GLN A 46 -11.60 0.19 -13.18
C GLN A 46 -12.19 0.67 -11.85
N THR A 47 -12.75 -0.23 -11.05
CA THR A 47 -13.31 0.07 -9.73
C THR A 47 -12.28 -0.06 -8.61
N ALA A 48 -11.40 -1.06 -8.66
CA ALA A 48 -10.41 -1.29 -7.62
C ALA A 48 -9.31 -0.23 -7.58
N ALA A 49 -8.88 0.29 -8.73
CA ALA A 49 -7.86 1.34 -8.78
C ALA A 49 -8.23 2.60 -7.95
N PRO A 50 -9.39 3.25 -8.16
CA PRO A 50 -9.77 4.39 -7.33
C PRO A 50 -9.99 4.00 -5.85
N ILE A 51 -10.54 2.82 -5.58
CA ILE A 51 -10.73 2.33 -4.20
C ILE A 51 -9.37 2.21 -3.48
N ILE A 52 -8.36 1.63 -4.14
CA ILE A 52 -7.01 1.50 -3.56
C ILE A 52 -6.41 2.89 -3.29
N ILE A 53 -6.47 3.81 -4.25
CA ILE A 53 -5.95 5.17 -4.09
C ILE A 53 -6.62 5.89 -2.91
N THR A 54 -7.95 5.87 -2.87
CA THR A 54 -8.72 6.50 -1.79
C THR A 54 -8.40 5.84 -0.45
N SER A 55 -8.31 4.51 -0.41
CA SER A 55 -8.00 3.78 0.82
C SER A 55 -6.60 4.10 1.37
N GLU A 56 -5.59 4.28 0.52
CA GLU A 56 -4.24 4.66 0.96
C GLU A 56 -4.21 6.07 1.56
N ILE A 57 -4.88 7.04 0.90
CA ILE A 57 -4.94 8.42 1.38
C ILE A 57 -5.75 8.49 2.69
N LEU A 58 -6.91 7.82 2.75
CA LEU A 58 -7.71 7.75 3.97
C LEU A 58 -6.96 7.07 5.11
N THR A 59 -6.23 6.00 4.83
CA THR A 59 -5.37 5.33 5.83
C THR A 59 -4.35 6.29 6.42
N ALA A 60 -3.69 7.11 5.58
CA ALA A 60 -2.73 8.11 6.05
C ALA A 60 -3.39 9.15 6.97
N VAL A 61 -4.57 9.67 6.59
CA VAL A 61 -5.32 10.63 7.40
C VAL A 61 -5.77 10.01 8.72
N TRP A 62 -6.32 8.79 8.68
CA TRP A 62 -6.83 8.10 9.86
C TRP A 62 -5.73 7.77 10.86
N LEU A 63 -4.52 7.43 10.42
CA LEU A 63 -3.37 7.18 11.29
C LEU A 63 -2.95 8.43 12.09
N LEU A 64 -3.09 9.62 11.50
CA LEU A 64 -2.72 10.89 12.13
C LEU A 64 -3.77 11.37 13.15
N VAL A 65 -5.04 11.06 12.95
CA VAL A 65 -6.13 11.47 13.85
C VAL A 65 -6.31 10.42 14.95
N PRO A 66 -6.14 10.77 16.24
CA PRO A 66 -6.09 9.79 17.33
C PRO A 66 -7.39 8.98 17.48
N PHE A 67 -8.55 9.61 17.23
CA PHE A 67 -9.86 8.97 17.32
C PHE A 67 -10.09 7.91 16.23
N THR A 68 -9.51 8.07 15.04
CA THR A 68 -9.67 7.13 13.91
C THR A 68 -8.47 6.22 13.72
N ARG A 69 -7.45 6.32 14.59
CA ARG A 69 -6.16 5.64 14.39
C ARG A 69 -6.30 4.13 14.33
N GLN A 70 -7.18 3.53 15.13
CA GLN A 70 -7.43 2.09 15.09
C GLN A 70 -7.95 1.66 13.71
N VAL A 71 -8.90 2.42 13.15
CA VAL A 71 -9.43 2.18 11.81
C VAL A 71 -8.34 2.30 10.75
N GLY A 72 -7.48 3.33 10.85
CA GLY A 72 -6.33 3.50 9.97
C GLY A 72 -5.34 2.32 10.03
N VAL A 73 -5.06 1.80 11.22
CA VAL A 73 -4.17 0.64 11.40
C VAL A 73 -4.75 -0.60 10.72
N TYR A 74 -6.02 -0.94 10.97
CA TYR A 74 -6.64 -2.12 10.35
C TYR A 74 -6.78 -1.99 8.83
N ALA A 75 -7.13 -0.79 8.34
CA ALA A 75 -7.17 -0.50 6.90
C ALA A 75 -5.79 -0.67 6.26
N GLY A 76 -4.74 -0.13 6.89
CA GLY A 76 -3.36 -0.28 6.43
C GLY A 76 -2.91 -1.74 6.41
N ILE A 77 -3.20 -2.52 7.47
CA ILE A 77 -2.89 -3.96 7.54
C ILE A 77 -3.56 -4.69 6.37
N GLY A 78 -4.85 -4.43 6.13
CA GLY A 78 -5.60 -5.03 5.03
C GLY A 78 -4.98 -4.71 3.67
N LEU A 79 -4.62 -3.44 3.43
CA LEU A 79 -3.93 -3.02 2.20
C LEU A 79 -2.58 -3.72 2.03
N GLN A 80 -1.80 -3.82 3.10
CA GLN A 80 -0.47 -4.42 3.03
C GLN A 80 -0.52 -5.92 2.79
N LEU A 81 -1.47 -6.61 3.41
CA LEU A 81 -1.72 -8.02 3.12
C LEU A 81 -2.13 -8.22 1.65
N LEU A 82 -3.02 -7.38 1.13
CA LEU A 82 -3.42 -7.41 -0.27
C LEU A 82 -2.21 -7.25 -1.21
N PHE A 83 -1.35 -6.25 -0.98
CA PHE A 83 -0.15 -6.05 -1.79
C PHE A 83 0.86 -7.20 -1.65
N ILE A 84 1.09 -7.71 -0.44
CA ILE A 84 1.98 -8.86 -0.21
C ILE A 84 1.49 -10.09 -0.98
N ILE A 85 0.19 -10.39 -0.94
CA ILE A 85 -0.40 -11.51 -1.69
C ILE A 85 -0.18 -11.32 -3.20
N LEU A 86 -0.46 -10.11 -3.72
CA LEU A 86 -0.29 -9.80 -5.14
C LEU A 86 1.17 -9.93 -5.59
N LEU A 87 2.12 -9.41 -4.80
CA LEU A 87 3.55 -9.51 -5.07
C LEU A 87 4.05 -10.95 -4.98
N THR A 88 3.59 -11.73 -3.99
CA THR A 88 4.00 -13.13 -3.82
C THR A 88 3.57 -13.98 -5.01
N LYS A 89 2.33 -13.81 -5.50
CA LYS A 89 1.83 -14.53 -6.68
C LYS A 89 2.53 -14.18 -7.99
N ASN A 90 3.22 -13.04 -8.05
CA ASN A 90 3.93 -12.57 -9.24
C ASN A 90 5.43 -12.43 -8.99
N PHE A 91 5.95 -13.13 -7.97
CA PHE A 91 7.36 -13.14 -7.65
C PHE A 91 8.20 -13.62 -8.84
N GLY A 92 9.29 -12.93 -9.14
CA GLY A 92 10.15 -13.22 -10.29
C GLY A 92 9.60 -12.79 -11.65
N LYS A 93 8.42 -12.16 -11.72
CA LYS A 93 7.89 -11.59 -12.96
C LYS A 93 8.33 -10.14 -13.13
N THR A 94 8.61 -9.77 -14.37
CA THR A 94 8.84 -8.37 -14.77
C THR A 94 7.50 -7.69 -15.04
N MET A 95 7.20 -6.66 -14.26
CA MET A 95 6.03 -5.81 -14.47
C MET A 95 6.44 -4.62 -15.32
N GLU A 96 5.93 -4.52 -16.54
CA GLU A 96 6.28 -3.46 -17.50
C GLU A 96 5.97 -2.05 -16.97
N TYR A 97 4.89 -1.92 -16.19
CA TYR A 97 4.42 -0.64 -15.64
C TYR A 97 4.81 -0.42 -14.17
N GLY A 98 5.58 -1.34 -13.59
CA GLY A 98 6.05 -1.30 -12.19
C GLY A 98 5.23 -2.15 -11.22
N CYS A 99 5.66 -2.18 -9.96
CA CYS A 99 5.05 -3.00 -8.89
C CYS A 99 3.88 -2.32 -8.15
N GLY A 100 3.53 -1.09 -8.53
CA GLY A 100 2.40 -0.34 -7.96
C GLY A 100 2.63 0.23 -6.55
N CYS A 101 3.45 -0.39 -5.71
CA CYS A 101 3.59 0.03 -4.29
C CYS A 101 4.45 1.31 -4.11
N PHE A 102 5.58 1.42 -4.80
CA PHE A 102 6.55 2.53 -4.63
C PHE A 102 7.13 3.06 -5.95
N GLY A 103 6.42 2.82 -7.05
CA GLY A 103 6.84 3.19 -8.39
C GLY A 103 5.76 2.86 -9.41
N LEU A 104 5.51 3.81 -10.30
CA LEU A 104 4.63 3.67 -11.46
C LEU A 104 5.44 4.02 -12.70
N ASN A 105 5.12 3.38 -13.83
CA ASN A 105 5.68 3.67 -15.15
C ASN A 105 7.17 3.36 -15.30
N GLN A 106 7.71 2.44 -14.51
CA GLN A 106 9.05 1.91 -14.70
C GLN A 106 9.01 0.39 -14.66
N PRO A 107 9.54 -0.30 -15.68
CA PRO A 107 9.67 -1.74 -15.65
C PRO A 107 10.43 -2.19 -14.42
N GLN A 108 9.83 -3.09 -13.63
CA GLN A 108 10.46 -3.62 -12.41
C GLN A 108 10.21 -5.12 -12.29
N THR A 109 11.26 -5.84 -11.95
CA THR A 109 11.21 -7.25 -11.53
C THR A 109 10.74 -7.32 -10.08
N ILE A 110 9.74 -8.16 -9.81
CA ILE A 110 9.29 -8.40 -8.44
C ILE A 110 10.31 -9.28 -7.71
N GLU A 111 11.17 -8.61 -6.95
CA GLU A 111 12.21 -9.20 -6.12
C GLU A 111 11.84 -9.23 -4.63
N GLY A 112 12.61 -9.98 -3.84
CA GLY A 112 12.45 -10.10 -2.39
C GLY A 112 12.47 -8.76 -1.65
N LYS A 113 13.17 -7.75 -2.19
CA LYS A 113 13.20 -6.39 -1.63
C LYS A 113 11.80 -5.77 -1.54
N HIS A 114 10.93 -5.98 -2.53
CA HIS A 114 9.57 -5.43 -2.52
C HIS A 114 8.72 -6.09 -1.43
N LEU A 115 8.87 -7.41 -1.27
CA LEU A 115 8.19 -8.15 -0.21
C LEU A 115 8.68 -7.71 1.18
N TYR A 116 9.99 -7.52 1.33
CA TYR A 116 10.61 -7.05 2.57
C TYR A 116 10.11 -5.65 2.97
N VAL A 117 10.05 -4.69 2.05
CA VAL A 117 9.55 -3.34 2.35
C VAL A 117 8.08 -3.37 2.76
N ASN A 118 7.24 -4.11 2.04
CA ASN A 118 5.83 -4.24 2.41
C ASN A 118 5.65 -4.97 3.76
N GLY A 119 6.49 -5.98 4.03
CA GLY A 119 6.53 -6.68 5.32
C GLY A 119 6.95 -5.78 6.48
N MET A 120 7.95 -4.90 6.28
CA MET A 120 8.34 -3.92 7.31
C MET A 120 7.21 -2.93 7.63
N ILE A 121 6.47 -2.47 6.63
CA ILE A 121 5.32 -1.58 6.87
C ILE A 121 4.24 -2.32 7.65
N LEU A 122 3.98 -3.59 7.30
CA LEU A 122 3.04 -4.43 8.01
C LEU A 122 3.45 -4.63 9.48
N THR A 123 4.73 -4.90 9.77
CA THR A 123 5.19 -5.06 11.16
C THR A 123 5.09 -3.75 11.93
N VAL A 124 5.39 -2.60 11.32
CA VAL A 124 5.17 -1.28 11.93
C VAL A 124 3.70 -1.09 12.32
N LEU A 125 2.76 -1.44 11.43
CA LEU A 125 1.33 -1.33 11.72
C LEU A 125 0.87 -2.28 12.84
N ILE A 126 1.38 -3.51 12.87
CA ILE A 126 1.09 -4.49 13.94
C ILE A 126 1.62 -3.98 15.28
N LEU A 127 2.85 -3.48 15.32
CA LEU A 127 3.41 -2.87 16.52
C LEU A 127 2.57 -1.68 16.98
N LEU A 128 2.12 -0.85 16.04
CA LEU A 128 1.22 0.26 16.33
C LEU A 128 -0.10 -0.22 16.95
N ALA A 129 -0.68 -1.30 16.42
CA ALA A 129 -1.89 -1.92 16.99
C ALA A 129 -1.71 -2.39 18.44
N THR A 130 -0.53 -2.92 18.78
CA THR A 130 -0.24 -3.40 20.15
C THR A 130 0.10 -2.29 21.15
N LEU A 131 0.49 -1.11 20.66
CA LEU A 131 0.90 0.04 21.48
C LEU A 131 -0.25 1.02 21.79
N MET A 132 -1.44 0.76 21.24
CA MET A 132 -2.66 1.54 21.43
C MET A 132 -3.53 0.94 22.53
#